data_AF-A0A9N8DNZ8-F1
#
_entry.id   AF-A0A9N8DNZ8-F1
#
_cell.length_a   1.000
_cell.length_b   1.000
_cell.length_c   1.000
_cell.angle_alpha   90.00
_cell.angle_beta   90.00
_cell.angle_gamma   90.00
#
_symmetry.space_group_name_H-M   'P 1'
#
loop_
_entity.id
_entity.type
_entity.pdbx_description
1 polymer ?
#
loop_
_entity_poly.entity_id
_entity_poly.type
_entity_poly.pdbx_seq_one_letter_code
_entity_poly.pdbx_strand_id
1 'polypeptide(L)'
;MKSAVPNMGKTLGPKEDLPEKKEYTDSSSDESEPAAMPVPVAPTKTVGASGNESVVETKKTVESLQERGKIPSSFFVTVLIIILNQASSGIYSIESLQNCWSSVTTSLQMMNNVLEYTKDLMTSVYEGNLRGTKEYLIAAGVTAVVASWICVFVWVPFRAGVWTHRAIRHKVHRYMGLLFIIQYALAVVEFMTDYKNDGTLSLLTNSLAINGIVQAYSAYFSFRVLPKGEDAGYYSDKGVLTRDFVHENVYFQLLCFMASTYYDSGRRECMRSNLPGKLAELLYVFFPYVLIRPFFPLTSFSKSTSRQKNSRSSDLERFYQIGTRMVKIFYLWAKYFLGFHIQYMIYLDLIEPQNMKIVHGVFLLNLGTCSLGVFLHTLRFKKILPPLFTFSLYLFLIYATFSAVPYVLNLFVMHPKLCLVTLAGFLLNFTRNRKIHAVWCFGSMLLLEYGDIDW
;
A
#
# COMPACT_ATOMS: atom_id res chain seq x y z
N MET A 1 31.53 -23.25 69.25
CA MET A 1 31.04 -22.32 70.29
C MET A 1 30.00 -21.42 69.66
N LYS A 2 28.78 -21.44 70.22
CA LYS A 2 27.61 -20.71 69.74
C LYS A 2 27.76 -19.22 70.08
N SER A 3 27.49 -18.34 69.13
CA SER A 3 27.19 -16.93 69.39
C SER A 3 25.75 -16.67 68.93
N ALA A 4 25.05 -15.91 69.74
CA ALA A 4 23.60 -15.82 69.79
C ALA A 4 23.13 -14.37 69.59
N VAL A 5 21.81 -14.25 69.39
CA VAL A 5 20.95 -13.07 69.60
C VAL A 5 20.82 -12.12 68.36
N PRO A 6 19.67 -11.44 68.11
CA PRO A 6 18.30 -11.55 68.67
C PRO A 6 17.17 -11.77 67.66
N ASN A 7 16.07 -12.25 68.24
CA ASN A 7 14.71 -12.33 67.74
C ASN A 7 14.04 -10.94 67.79
N MET A 8 13.46 -10.45 66.69
CA MET A 8 12.49 -9.33 66.72
C MET A 8 11.22 -9.78 66.01
N GLY A 9 10.15 -9.95 66.79
CA GLY A 9 8.80 -10.12 66.29
C GLY A 9 8.22 -8.79 65.80
N LYS A 10 7.45 -8.84 64.71
CA LYS A 10 6.48 -7.81 64.36
C LYS A 10 5.24 -8.44 63.70
N THR A 11 4.16 -8.39 64.47
CA THR A 11 2.80 -7.94 64.11
C THR A 11 2.22 -8.36 62.75
N LEU A 12 1.22 -9.23 62.84
CA LEU A 12 0.22 -9.56 61.81
C LEU A 12 -0.62 -8.32 61.45
N GLY A 13 -0.64 -7.98 60.16
CA GLY A 13 -1.66 -7.13 59.53
C GLY A 13 -2.67 -7.98 58.74
N PRO A 14 -3.87 -7.44 58.43
CA PRO A 14 -5.00 -8.24 57.93
C PRO A 14 -4.79 -8.71 56.49
N LYS A 15 -5.26 -9.93 56.20
CA LYS A 15 -5.34 -10.52 54.86
C LYS A 15 -6.33 -9.72 54.01
N GLU A 16 -5.86 -9.19 52.88
CA GLU A 16 -6.74 -8.78 51.79
C GLU A 16 -7.05 -9.99 50.91
N ASP A 17 -8.34 -10.20 50.68
CA ASP A 17 -8.91 -11.27 49.89
C ASP A 17 -8.58 -11.10 48.39
N LEU A 18 -7.89 -12.10 47.83
CA LEU A 18 -7.67 -12.23 46.39
C LEU A 18 -8.94 -12.75 45.72
N PRO A 19 -9.39 -12.15 44.60
CA PRO A 19 -10.54 -12.66 43.88
C PRO A 19 -10.22 -13.97 43.16
N GLU A 20 -11.13 -14.90 43.38
CA GLU A 20 -11.25 -16.27 42.89
C GLU A 20 -11.05 -16.38 41.36
N LYS A 21 -10.12 -17.24 40.94
CA LYS A 21 -9.98 -17.67 39.54
C LYS A 21 -11.17 -18.54 39.18
N LYS A 22 -12.06 -18.05 38.30
CA LYS A 22 -13.05 -18.90 37.63
C LYS A 22 -12.37 -19.71 36.51
N GLU A 23 -12.30 -21.02 36.69
CA GLU A 23 -12.12 -21.99 35.62
C GLU A 23 -13.28 -21.88 34.62
N TYR A 24 -12.95 -21.78 33.34
CA TYR A 24 -13.90 -21.93 32.25
C TYR A 24 -13.81 -23.36 31.76
N THR A 25 -14.83 -24.16 32.08
CA THR A 25 -15.09 -25.46 31.49
C THR A 25 -15.68 -25.28 30.09
N ASP A 26 -15.07 -25.94 29.11
CA ASP A 26 -15.60 -26.12 27.75
C ASP A 26 -16.86 -27.00 27.81
N SER A 27 -17.98 -26.51 27.29
CA SER A 27 -19.08 -27.37 26.83
C SER A 27 -19.66 -26.87 25.52
N SER A 28 -19.91 -27.84 24.65
CA SER A 28 -20.32 -27.75 23.26
C SER A 28 -21.80 -27.42 23.07
N SER A 29 -22.10 -26.99 21.84
CA SER A 29 -23.40 -27.04 21.12
C SER A 29 -24.58 -26.29 21.74
N ASP A 30 -24.96 -25.16 21.13
CA ASP A 30 -26.21 -25.12 20.34
C ASP A 30 -26.41 -23.79 19.62
N GLU A 31 -27.04 -23.89 18.45
CA GLU A 31 -27.47 -22.79 17.60
C GLU A 31 -28.46 -21.88 18.34
N SER A 32 -28.17 -20.57 18.40
CA SER A 32 -29.20 -19.57 18.70
C SER A 32 -28.85 -18.21 18.08
N GLU A 33 -29.89 -17.58 17.56
CA GLU A 33 -29.93 -16.30 16.87
C GLU A 33 -29.34 -15.15 17.70
N PRO A 34 -28.75 -14.10 17.09
CA PRO A 34 -28.29 -12.96 17.85
C PRO A 34 -29.46 -12.14 18.38
N ALA A 35 -29.56 -12.13 19.71
CA ALA A 35 -30.46 -11.32 20.52
C ALA A 35 -30.44 -9.83 20.13
N ALA A 36 -31.64 -9.24 20.09
CA ALA A 36 -31.88 -7.82 19.95
C ALA A 36 -31.23 -7.03 21.09
N MET A 37 -30.52 -5.95 20.75
CA MET A 37 -30.00 -5.00 21.72
C MET A 37 -31.14 -4.25 22.43
N PRO A 38 -30.99 -3.91 23.73
CA PRO A 38 -32.01 -3.21 24.48
C PRO A 38 -32.21 -1.78 23.97
N VAL A 39 -33.49 -1.41 23.82
CA VAL A 39 -33.97 -0.07 23.47
C VAL A 39 -33.61 0.91 24.59
N PRO A 40 -32.99 2.08 24.31
CA PRO A 40 -32.80 3.10 25.32
C PRO A 40 -34.13 3.77 25.68
N VAL A 41 -34.43 3.80 26.99
CA VAL A 41 -35.54 4.54 27.58
C VAL A 41 -35.36 6.05 27.33
N ALA A 42 -36.40 6.70 26.83
CA ALA A 42 -36.41 8.12 26.49
C ALA A 42 -36.28 9.01 27.75
N PRO A 43 -35.47 10.10 27.71
CA PRO A 43 -35.48 11.09 28.77
C PRO A 43 -36.64 12.08 28.59
N THR A 44 -37.31 12.34 29.72
CA THR A 44 -38.40 13.30 29.91
C THR A 44 -37.96 14.72 29.56
N LYS A 45 -38.75 15.41 28.72
CA LYS A 45 -38.52 16.79 28.28
C LYS A 45 -38.70 17.80 29.42
N THR A 46 -37.64 18.50 29.80
CA THR A 46 -37.72 19.83 30.42
C THR A 46 -37.52 20.88 29.33
N VAL A 47 -38.53 21.75 29.19
CA VAL A 47 -38.58 22.84 28.22
C VAL A 47 -37.68 23.97 28.71
N GLY A 48 -36.54 24.16 28.04
CA GLY A 48 -35.68 25.33 28.16
C GLY A 48 -35.43 25.89 26.78
N ALA A 49 -36.02 27.05 26.48
CA ALA A 49 -35.86 27.76 25.22
C ALA A 49 -34.43 28.31 25.09
N SER A 50 -33.65 27.70 24.19
CA SER A 50 -32.39 28.23 23.67
C SER A 50 -32.26 27.71 22.25
N GLY A 51 -32.21 28.63 21.28
CA GLY A 51 -32.15 28.33 19.85
C GLY A 51 -30.91 27.52 19.47
N ASN A 52 -31.04 26.20 19.50
CA ASN A 52 -30.10 25.29 18.87
C ASN A 52 -30.62 25.01 17.46
N GLU A 53 -29.85 25.43 16.45
CA GLU A 53 -29.96 24.90 15.09
C GLU A 53 -29.91 23.37 15.19
N SER A 54 -31.07 22.74 14.98
CA SER A 54 -31.15 21.29 14.90
C SER A 54 -30.36 20.87 13.68
N VAL A 55 -29.13 20.39 13.91
CA VAL A 55 -28.36 19.65 12.92
C VAL A 55 -29.26 18.49 12.50
N VAL A 56 -29.94 18.65 11.36
CA VAL A 56 -30.75 17.61 10.74
C VAL A 56 -29.77 16.51 10.38
N GLU A 57 -29.64 15.55 11.29
CA GLU A 57 -28.83 14.37 11.12
C GLU A 57 -29.54 13.55 10.04
N THR A 58 -29.20 13.80 8.78
CA THR A 58 -29.69 13.00 7.64
C THR A 58 -29.36 11.54 7.93
N LYS A 59 -30.39 10.81 8.35
CA LYS A 59 -30.33 9.39 8.68
C LYS A 59 -29.84 8.67 7.43
N LYS A 60 -28.55 8.31 7.40
CA LYS A 60 -27.97 7.58 6.26
C LYS A 60 -28.76 6.29 6.09
N THR A 61 -29.53 6.20 5.02
CA THR A 61 -30.25 4.99 4.64
C THR A 61 -29.22 3.88 4.51
N VAL A 62 -29.36 2.85 5.34
CA VAL A 62 -28.49 1.67 5.28
C VAL A 62 -28.84 0.96 3.97
N GLU A 63 -27.96 1.07 2.97
CA GLU A 63 -28.11 0.33 1.72
C GLU A 63 -28.35 -1.16 1.98
N SER A 64 -29.28 -1.74 1.24
CA SER A 64 -29.66 -3.14 1.36
C SER A 64 -28.47 -4.07 1.05
N LEU A 65 -28.45 -5.28 1.64
CA LEU A 65 -27.41 -6.28 1.33
C LEU A 65 -27.39 -6.64 -0.17
N GLN A 66 -28.52 -6.54 -0.86
CA GLN A 66 -28.65 -6.77 -2.29
C GLN A 66 -27.92 -5.70 -3.11
N GLU A 67 -28.02 -4.42 -2.72
CA GLU A 67 -27.25 -3.33 -3.34
C GLU A 67 -25.74 -3.49 -3.09
N ARG A 68 -25.35 -4.00 -1.91
CA ARG A 68 -23.92 -4.30 -1.61
C ARG A 68 -23.34 -5.44 -2.43
N GLY A 69 -24.20 -6.27 -3.04
CA GLY A 69 -23.83 -7.39 -3.91
C GLY A 69 -23.52 -6.98 -5.36
N LYS A 70 -23.92 -5.78 -5.80
CA LYS A 70 -23.62 -5.29 -7.15
C LYS A 70 -22.12 -5.05 -7.31
N ILE A 71 -21.55 -5.59 -8.38
CA ILE A 71 -20.14 -5.37 -8.75
C ILE A 71 -20.02 -3.94 -9.31
N PRO A 72 -19.15 -3.07 -8.76
CA PRO A 72 -18.99 -1.72 -9.29
C PRO A 72 -18.44 -1.74 -10.73
N SER A 73 -18.90 -0.80 -11.56
CA SER A 73 -18.49 -0.67 -12.97
C SER A 73 -16.97 -0.58 -13.16
N SER A 74 -16.27 0.03 -12.21
CA SER A 74 -14.80 0.12 -12.21
C SER A 74 -14.08 -1.23 -12.30
N PHE A 75 -14.66 -2.30 -11.76
CA PHE A 75 -14.03 -3.62 -11.80
C PHE A 75 -14.01 -4.15 -13.25
N PHE A 76 -15.10 -3.95 -14.00
CA PHE A 76 -15.13 -4.26 -15.43
C PHE A 76 -14.15 -3.40 -16.22
N VAL A 77 -14.05 -2.10 -15.90
CA VAL A 77 -13.10 -1.18 -16.54
C VAL A 77 -11.65 -1.63 -16.29
N THR A 78 -11.30 -2.03 -15.07
CA THR A 78 -9.97 -2.57 -14.75
C THR A 78 -9.67 -3.84 -15.53
N VAL A 79 -10.60 -4.82 -15.57
CA VAL A 79 -10.39 -6.07 -16.32
C VAL A 79 -10.22 -5.79 -17.81
N LEU A 80 -11.05 -4.92 -18.38
CA LEU A 80 -10.94 -4.50 -19.78
C LEU A 80 -9.56 -3.86 -20.06
N ILE A 81 -9.11 -2.97 -19.19
CA ILE A 81 -7.79 -2.34 -19.32
C ILE A 81 -6.68 -3.39 -19.25
N ILE A 82 -6.75 -4.35 -18.32
CA ILE A 82 -5.76 -5.42 -18.21
C ILE A 82 -5.70 -6.22 -19.51
N ILE A 83 -6.85 -6.64 -20.05
CA ILE A 83 -6.92 -7.41 -21.30
C ILE A 83 -6.35 -6.60 -22.47
N LEU A 84 -6.77 -5.34 -22.63
CA LEU A 84 -6.30 -4.47 -23.71
C LEU A 84 -4.79 -4.23 -23.61
N ASN A 85 -4.28 -4.01 -22.41
CA ASN A 85 -2.86 -3.81 -22.14
C ASN A 85 -2.05 -5.07 -22.48
N GLN A 86 -2.49 -6.24 -22.01
CA GLN A 86 -1.83 -7.52 -22.26
C GLN A 86 -1.83 -7.87 -23.75
N ALA A 87 -2.95 -7.65 -24.44
CA ALA A 87 -3.07 -7.90 -25.87
C ALA A 87 -2.18 -6.95 -26.70
N SER A 88 -2.10 -5.68 -26.34
CA SER A 88 -1.34 -4.67 -27.09
C SER A 88 0.16 -4.67 -26.83
N SER A 89 0.60 -5.12 -25.64
CA SER A 89 2.01 -5.16 -25.24
C SER A 89 2.72 -6.48 -25.58
N GLY A 90 1.97 -7.53 -25.95
CA GLY A 90 2.55 -8.86 -26.24
C GLY A 90 3.16 -9.54 -25.01
N ILE A 91 2.75 -9.15 -23.80
CA ILE A 91 3.41 -9.54 -22.55
C ILE A 91 3.45 -11.05 -22.27
N TYR A 92 2.53 -11.82 -22.84
CA TYR A 92 2.45 -13.27 -22.69
C TYR A 92 2.99 -14.02 -23.92
N SER A 93 4.24 -13.74 -24.28
CA SER A 93 5.00 -14.64 -25.15
C SER A 93 5.57 -15.82 -24.35
N ILE A 94 5.82 -16.95 -25.02
CA ILE A 94 6.51 -18.10 -24.42
C ILE A 94 7.87 -17.68 -23.85
N GLU A 95 8.58 -16.82 -24.57
CA GLU A 95 9.86 -16.24 -24.15
C GLU A 95 9.72 -15.43 -22.85
N SER A 96 8.68 -14.59 -22.74
CA SER A 96 8.43 -13.81 -21.52
C SER A 96 8.19 -14.73 -20.30
N LEU A 97 7.46 -15.84 -20.50
CA LEU A 97 7.22 -16.83 -19.44
C LEU A 97 8.50 -17.56 -19.03
N GLN A 98 9.35 -17.94 -19.99
CA GLN A 98 10.66 -18.56 -19.73
C GLN A 98 11.60 -17.58 -18.99
N ASN A 99 11.64 -16.31 -19.41
CA ASN A 99 12.41 -15.26 -18.75
C ASN A 99 11.93 -15.02 -17.31
N CYS A 100 10.62 -15.08 -17.07
CA CYS A 100 10.05 -14.99 -15.72
C CYS A 100 10.54 -16.13 -14.82
N TRP A 101 10.47 -17.37 -15.32
CA TRP A 101 10.91 -18.54 -14.57
C TRP A 101 12.40 -18.45 -14.25
N SER A 102 13.22 -18.07 -15.24
CA SER A 102 14.65 -17.84 -15.03
C SER A 102 14.91 -16.78 -13.96
N SER A 103 14.22 -15.63 -14.03
CA SER A 103 14.34 -14.53 -13.05
C SER A 103 14.00 -15.00 -11.63
N VAL A 104 12.93 -15.79 -11.49
CA VAL A 104 12.54 -16.40 -10.20
C VAL A 104 13.62 -17.35 -9.70
N THR A 105 14.15 -18.23 -10.54
CA THR A 105 15.20 -19.18 -10.14
C THR A 105 16.48 -18.47 -9.72
N THR A 106 16.93 -17.45 -10.47
CA THR A 106 18.12 -16.64 -10.14
C THR A 106 17.92 -15.89 -8.82
N SER A 107 16.75 -15.29 -8.63
CA SER A 107 16.44 -14.56 -7.38
C SER A 107 16.39 -15.48 -6.17
N LEU A 108 15.81 -16.69 -6.31
CA LEU A 108 15.80 -17.69 -5.24
C LEU A 108 17.20 -18.20 -4.92
N GLN A 109 18.03 -18.45 -5.93
CA GLN A 109 19.42 -18.84 -5.73
C GLN A 109 20.21 -17.74 -5.03
N MET A 110 20.05 -16.48 -5.43
CA MET A 110 20.71 -15.35 -4.79
C MET A 110 20.25 -15.15 -3.35
N MET A 111 18.96 -15.32 -3.08
CA MET A 111 18.43 -15.33 -1.72
C MET A 111 19.04 -16.46 -0.89
N ASN A 112 19.18 -17.67 -1.44
CA ASN A 112 19.85 -18.78 -0.77
C ASN A 112 21.32 -18.44 -0.48
N ASN A 113 22.05 -17.88 -1.45
CA ASN A 113 23.43 -17.45 -1.27
C ASN A 113 23.57 -16.38 -0.17
N VAL A 114 22.65 -15.42 -0.10
CA VAL A 114 22.63 -14.41 0.97
C VAL A 114 22.33 -15.05 2.33
N LEU A 115 21.43 -16.03 2.40
CA LEU A 115 21.13 -16.77 3.62
C LEU A 115 22.31 -17.64 4.07
N GLU A 116 23.00 -18.31 3.15
CA GLU A 116 24.21 -19.07 3.40
C GLU A 116 25.35 -18.15 3.87
N TYR A 117 25.57 -17.03 3.17
CA TYR A 117 26.53 -16.02 3.61
C TYR A 117 26.20 -15.48 5.00
N THR A 118 24.93 -15.20 5.29
CA THR A 118 24.49 -14.74 6.62
C THR A 118 24.73 -15.82 7.67
N LYS A 119 24.47 -17.08 7.34
CA LYS A 119 24.76 -18.22 8.22
C LYS A 119 26.26 -18.33 8.50
N ASP A 120 27.09 -18.29 7.48
CA ASP A 120 28.55 -18.38 7.60
C ASP A 120 29.11 -17.21 8.40
N LEU A 121 28.59 -16.00 8.16
CA LEU A 121 28.93 -14.81 8.92
C LEU A 121 28.54 -14.95 10.39
N MET A 122 27.35 -15.47 10.69
CA MET A 122 26.90 -15.71 12.07
C MET A 122 27.69 -16.83 12.75
N THR A 123 28.08 -17.88 12.02
CA THR A 123 28.99 -18.92 12.51
C THR A 123 30.36 -18.33 12.83
N SER A 124 30.91 -17.51 11.95
CA SER A 124 32.19 -16.81 12.17
C SER A 124 32.12 -15.88 13.38
N VAL A 125 31.02 -15.15 13.57
CA VAL A 125 30.76 -14.34 14.77
C VAL A 125 30.73 -15.21 16.02
N TYR A 126 30.01 -16.33 15.99
CA TYR A 126 29.87 -17.26 17.12
C TYR A 126 31.21 -17.91 17.50
N GLU A 127 32.04 -18.24 16.52
CA GLU A 127 33.38 -18.80 16.71
C GLU A 127 34.43 -17.77 17.12
N GLY A 128 34.09 -16.47 17.12
CA GLY A 128 35.03 -15.39 17.44
C GLY A 128 36.02 -15.06 16.30
N ASN A 129 35.76 -15.54 15.09
CA ASN A 129 36.62 -15.41 13.90
C ASN A 129 36.44 -14.08 13.14
N LEU A 130 35.98 -13.01 13.81
CA LEU A 130 35.63 -11.75 13.15
C LEU A 130 36.87 -10.99 12.67
N ARG A 131 36.88 -10.60 11.38
CA ARG A 131 37.99 -9.85 10.77
C ARG A 131 37.94 -8.35 11.09
N GLY A 132 36.82 -7.83 11.62
CA GLY A 132 36.73 -6.46 12.14
C GLY A 132 35.31 -6.00 12.55
N THR A 133 35.23 -4.87 13.25
CA THR A 133 33.98 -4.27 13.75
C THR A 133 32.97 -3.92 12.65
N LYS A 134 33.45 -3.57 11.44
CA LYS A 134 32.59 -3.28 10.29
C LYS A 134 31.81 -4.51 9.83
N GLU A 135 32.47 -5.67 9.74
CA GLU A 135 31.81 -6.92 9.35
C GLU A 135 30.77 -7.32 10.39
N TYR A 136 31.06 -7.12 11.68
CA TYR A 136 30.08 -7.36 12.75
C TYR A 136 28.84 -6.46 12.63
N LEU A 137 29.02 -5.17 12.36
CA LEU A 137 27.89 -4.25 12.19
C LEU A 137 27.05 -4.59 10.95
N ILE A 138 27.70 -4.99 9.85
CA ILE A 138 27.01 -5.46 8.65
C ILE A 138 26.25 -6.76 8.96
N ALA A 139 26.89 -7.72 9.65
CA ALA A 139 26.27 -8.98 10.06
C ALA A 139 25.03 -8.75 10.92
N ALA A 140 25.14 -7.89 11.93
CA ALA A 140 24.05 -7.54 12.82
C ALA A 140 22.92 -6.84 12.06
N GLY A 141 23.26 -5.92 11.15
CA GLY A 141 22.30 -5.23 10.29
C GLY A 141 21.54 -6.18 9.37
N VAL A 142 22.26 -7.04 8.62
CA VAL A 142 21.66 -8.04 7.73
C VAL A 142 20.80 -9.02 8.52
N THR A 143 21.30 -9.53 9.65
CA THR A 143 20.54 -10.44 10.52
C THR A 143 19.26 -9.78 11.03
N ALA A 144 19.33 -8.53 11.50
CA ALA A 144 18.16 -7.80 11.96
C ALA A 144 17.13 -7.60 10.83
N VAL A 145 17.59 -7.30 9.61
CA VAL A 145 16.72 -7.18 8.44
C VAL A 145 16.08 -8.51 8.09
N VAL A 146 16.85 -9.58 7.94
CA VAL A 146 16.34 -10.92 7.62
C VAL A 146 15.36 -11.42 8.69
N ALA A 147 15.70 -11.27 9.97
CA ALA A 147 14.83 -11.65 11.08
C ALA A 147 13.54 -10.82 11.09
N SER A 148 13.62 -9.50 10.81
CA SER A 148 12.45 -8.64 10.68
C SER A 148 11.55 -9.08 9.53
N TRP A 149 12.14 -9.47 8.39
CA TRP A 149 11.41 -9.98 7.23
C TRP A 149 10.72 -11.31 7.57
N ILE A 150 11.43 -12.29 8.14
CA ILE A 150 10.85 -13.57 8.56
C ILE A 150 9.71 -13.32 9.57
N CYS A 151 9.92 -12.43 10.53
CA CYS A 151 8.91 -12.09 11.53
C CYS A 151 7.66 -11.48 10.88
N VAL A 152 7.81 -10.44 10.06
CA VAL A 152 6.70 -9.69 9.46
C VAL A 152 5.99 -10.49 8.38
N PHE A 153 6.73 -11.28 7.59
CA PHE A 153 6.21 -11.91 6.37
C PHE A 153 5.91 -13.41 6.51
N VAL A 154 6.49 -14.10 7.49
CA VAL A 154 6.25 -15.53 7.71
C VAL A 154 5.54 -15.75 9.04
N TRP A 155 6.15 -15.32 10.15
CA TRP A 155 5.63 -15.58 11.49
C TRP A 155 4.30 -14.88 11.77
N VAL A 156 4.21 -13.58 11.46
CA VAL A 156 3.00 -12.78 11.67
C VAL A 156 1.81 -13.33 10.87
N PRO A 157 1.92 -13.62 9.56
CA PRO A 157 0.85 -14.26 8.81
C PRO A 157 0.48 -15.65 9.34
N PHE A 158 1.46 -16.46 9.74
CA PHE A 158 1.22 -17.76 10.36
C PHE A 158 0.37 -17.62 11.63
N ARG A 159 0.77 -16.73 12.55
CA ARG A 159 0.03 -16.42 13.78
C ARG A 159 -1.34 -15.78 13.51
N ALA A 160 -1.49 -15.05 12.39
CA ALA A 160 -2.76 -14.47 11.95
C ALA A 160 -3.79 -15.52 11.48
N GLY A 161 -3.44 -16.81 11.58
CA GLY A 161 -4.31 -17.95 11.31
C GLY A 161 -4.54 -18.16 9.82
N VAL A 162 -3.53 -17.91 8.96
CA VAL A 162 -3.60 -18.21 7.51
C VAL A 162 -4.08 -19.66 7.26
N TRP A 163 -3.86 -20.57 8.20
CA TRP A 163 -4.15 -22.00 8.09
C TRP A 163 -5.34 -22.51 8.92
N THR A 164 -6.14 -21.64 9.56
CA THR A 164 -7.29 -22.09 10.37
C THR A 164 -8.58 -22.23 9.55
N HIS A 165 -9.47 -23.15 9.89
CA HIS A 165 -10.75 -23.39 9.19
C HIS A 165 -11.65 -22.14 9.07
N ARG A 166 -11.54 -21.20 10.02
CA ARG A 166 -12.26 -19.90 10.00
C ARG A 166 -11.80 -18.98 8.84
N ALA A 167 -10.74 -19.33 8.12
CA ALA A 167 -10.13 -18.54 7.06
C ALA A 167 -10.79 -18.67 5.67
N ILE A 168 -11.76 -19.57 5.47
CA ILE A 168 -12.30 -19.90 4.14
C ILE A 168 -12.75 -18.67 3.34
N ARG A 169 -13.43 -17.69 3.97
CA ARG A 169 -13.92 -16.48 3.29
C ARG A 169 -12.83 -15.49 2.85
N HIS A 170 -11.59 -15.65 3.34
CA HIS A 170 -10.48 -14.72 3.13
C HIS A 170 -9.24 -15.41 2.51
N LYS A 171 -9.36 -16.66 2.04
CA LYS A 171 -8.24 -17.46 1.51
C LYS A 171 -7.51 -16.73 0.39
N VAL A 172 -8.22 -16.33 -0.66
CA VAL A 172 -7.63 -15.67 -1.84
C VAL A 172 -6.85 -14.43 -1.44
N HIS A 173 -7.45 -13.54 -0.64
CA HIS A 173 -6.77 -12.32 -0.19
C HIS A 173 -5.47 -12.62 0.60
N ARG A 174 -5.46 -13.65 1.45
CA ARG A 174 -4.29 -14.02 2.24
C ARG A 174 -3.19 -14.66 1.39
N TYR A 175 -3.54 -15.61 0.52
CA TYR A 175 -2.57 -16.27 -0.35
C TYR A 175 -1.99 -15.31 -1.38
N MET A 176 -2.82 -14.46 -2.00
CA MET A 176 -2.32 -13.44 -2.93
C MET A 176 -1.50 -12.37 -2.23
N GLY A 177 -1.83 -12.02 -0.98
CA GLY A 177 -0.99 -11.12 -0.17
C GLY A 177 0.37 -11.73 0.17
N LEU A 178 0.41 -13.01 0.56
CA LEU A 178 1.68 -13.71 0.80
C LEU A 178 2.51 -13.85 -0.47
N LEU A 179 1.86 -14.22 -1.58
CA LEU A 179 2.51 -14.31 -2.89
C LEU A 179 3.07 -12.96 -3.33
N PHE A 180 2.31 -11.87 -3.16
CA PHE A 180 2.77 -10.51 -3.43
C PHE A 180 4.04 -10.19 -2.63
N ILE A 181 4.06 -10.49 -1.33
CA ILE A 181 5.21 -10.25 -0.46
C ILE A 181 6.45 -11.01 -0.95
N ILE A 182 6.29 -12.29 -1.28
CA ILE A 182 7.40 -13.13 -1.77
C ILE A 182 7.91 -12.57 -3.10
N GLN A 183 7.03 -12.27 -4.05
CA GLN A 183 7.42 -11.67 -5.33
C GLN A 183 8.07 -10.30 -5.17
N TYR A 184 7.60 -9.49 -4.22
CA TYR A 184 8.19 -8.19 -3.91
C TYR A 184 9.62 -8.37 -3.39
N ALA A 185 9.84 -9.35 -2.51
CA ALA A 185 11.17 -9.75 -2.04
C ALA A 185 12.10 -10.09 -3.21
N LEU A 186 11.64 -10.99 -4.08
CA LEU A 186 12.41 -11.47 -5.22
C LEU A 186 12.71 -10.34 -6.22
N ALA A 187 11.73 -9.48 -6.50
CA ALA A 187 11.92 -8.34 -7.39
C ALA A 187 12.92 -7.31 -6.83
N VAL A 188 12.93 -7.09 -5.51
CA VAL A 188 13.94 -6.24 -4.85
C VAL A 188 15.33 -6.88 -4.95
N VAL A 189 15.44 -8.18 -4.71
CA VAL A 189 16.73 -8.90 -4.87
C VAL A 189 17.22 -8.80 -6.31
N GLU A 190 16.38 -9.16 -7.28
CA GLU A 190 16.67 -9.06 -8.72
C GLU A 190 17.14 -7.64 -9.09
N PHE A 191 16.42 -6.61 -8.65
CA PHE A 191 16.79 -5.21 -8.92
C PHE A 191 18.16 -4.83 -8.33
N MET A 192 18.52 -5.38 -7.16
CA MET A 192 19.78 -5.08 -6.49
C MET A 192 20.96 -5.87 -7.08
N THR A 193 20.72 -7.06 -7.65
CA THR A 193 21.79 -8.01 -7.99
C THR A 193 21.95 -8.31 -9.48
N ASP A 194 20.85 -8.32 -10.24
CA ASP A 194 20.81 -8.77 -11.64
C ASP A 194 19.99 -7.81 -12.53
N TYR A 195 20.02 -6.51 -12.19
CA TYR A 195 19.35 -5.50 -13.01
C TYR A 195 20.10 -5.28 -14.32
N LYS A 196 19.42 -5.55 -15.43
CA LYS A 196 19.91 -5.26 -16.78
C LYS A 196 19.67 -3.79 -17.11
N ASN A 197 20.73 -3.05 -17.44
CA ASN A 197 20.63 -1.64 -17.83
C ASN A 197 20.13 -1.43 -19.28
N ASP A 198 19.34 -2.36 -19.81
CA ASP A 198 18.76 -2.32 -21.16
C ASP A 198 17.35 -1.70 -21.20
N GLY A 199 16.86 -1.22 -20.05
CA GLY A 199 15.54 -0.62 -19.91
C GLY A 199 14.38 -1.62 -19.91
N THR A 200 14.67 -2.92 -19.87
CA THR A 200 13.63 -3.97 -19.76
C THR A 200 13.25 -4.21 -18.29
N LEU A 201 11.99 -4.58 -18.06
CA LEU A 201 11.49 -5.00 -16.75
C LEU A 201 11.19 -6.50 -16.76
N SER A 202 11.71 -7.19 -15.75
CA SER A 202 11.40 -8.60 -15.56
C SER A 202 9.88 -8.84 -15.51
N LEU A 203 9.44 -9.97 -16.06
CA LEU A 203 8.03 -10.37 -15.96
C LEU A 203 7.62 -10.57 -14.49
N LEU A 204 8.58 -10.85 -13.60
CA LEU A 204 8.37 -10.89 -12.16
C LEU A 204 7.75 -9.57 -11.65
N THR A 205 8.31 -8.43 -12.03
CA THR A 205 7.81 -7.11 -11.64
C THR A 205 6.40 -6.83 -12.19
N ASN A 206 6.08 -7.30 -13.40
CA ASN A 206 4.71 -7.19 -13.92
C ASN A 206 3.74 -8.11 -13.17
N SER A 207 4.13 -9.36 -12.91
CA SER A 207 3.32 -10.33 -12.17
C SER A 207 3.00 -9.86 -10.75
N LEU A 208 3.95 -9.15 -10.13
CA LEU A 208 3.79 -8.49 -8.83
C LEU A 208 2.69 -7.42 -8.87
N ALA A 209 2.63 -6.60 -9.93
CA ALA A 209 1.57 -5.61 -10.11
C ALA A 209 0.19 -6.27 -10.31
N ILE A 210 0.11 -7.35 -11.10
CA ILE A 210 -1.12 -8.13 -11.27
C ILE A 210 -1.59 -8.69 -9.92
N ASN A 211 -0.67 -9.27 -9.14
CA ASN A 211 -1.00 -9.81 -7.82
C ASN A 211 -1.48 -8.72 -6.85
N GLY A 212 -0.93 -7.51 -6.94
CA GLY A 212 -1.45 -6.35 -6.22
C GLY A 212 -2.92 -6.05 -6.56
N ILE A 213 -3.29 -6.11 -7.84
CA ILE A 213 -4.69 -5.95 -8.29
C ILE A 213 -5.58 -7.06 -7.73
N VAL A 214 -5.17 -8.34 -7.87
CA VAL A 214 -5.97 -9.48 -7.38
C VAL A 214 -6.12 -9.44 -5.86
N GLN A 215 -5.08 -9.03 -5.15
CA GLN A 215 -5.13 -8.82 -3.70
C GLN A 215 -6.12 -7.71 -3.32
N ALA A 216 -6.13 -6.58 -4.04
CA ALA A 216 -7.06 -5.48 -3.81
C ALA A 216 -8.52 -5.86 -4.15
N TYR A 217 -8.73 -6.60 -5.24
CA TYR A 217 -10.03 -7.15 -5.62
C TYR A 217 -10.59 -8.06 -4.54
N SER A 218 -9.80 -9.07 -4.16
CA SER A 218 -10.19 -10.03 -3.13
C SER A 218 -10.43 -9.33 -1.79
N ALA A 219 -9.63 -8.33 -1.42
CA ALA A 219 -9.89 -7.51 -0.23
C ALA A 219 -11.27 -6.83 -0.28
N TYR A 220 -11.60 -6.17 -1.40
CA TYR A 220 -12.88 -5.47 -1.57
C TYR A 220 -14.09 -6.41 -1.43
N PHE A 221 -14.02 -7.60 -2.03
CA PHE A 221 -15.12 -8.57 -1.98
C PHE A 221 -15.19 -9.34 -0.67
N SER A 222 -14.06 -9.58 -0.01
CA SER A 222 -13.98 -10.29 1.27
C SER A 222 -14.36 -9.41 2.45
N PHE A 223 -14.03 -8.12 2.46
CA PHE A 223 -14.23 -7.23 3.59
C PHE A 223 -15.55 -6.42 3.51
N ARG A 224 -16.67 -7.10 3.24
CA ARG A 224 -18.02 -6.48 3.16
C ARG A 224 -18.50 -5.83 4.46
N VAL A 225 -17.88 -6.17 5.59
CA VAL A 225 -18.17 -5.64 6.93
C VAL A 225 -17.59 -4.23 7.14
N LEU A 226 -16.66 -3.79 6.30
CA LEU A 226 -16.07 -2.46 6.43
C LEU A 226 -17.12 -1.38 6.12
N PRO A 227 -17.12 -0.27 6.89
CA PRO A 227 -18.03 0.83 6.62
C PRO A 227 -17.76 1.44 5.24
N LYS A 228 -18.82 1.90 4.59
CA LYS A 228 -18.72 2.83 3.46
C LYS A 228 -18.51 4.24 4.01
N GLY A 229 -17.66 5.03 3.38
CA GLY A 229 -17.33 6.35 3.87
C GLY A 229 -16.06 6.92 3.26
N GLU A 230 -15.98 8.23 3.27
CA GLU A 230 -14.89 8.99 2.64
C GLU A 230 -13.58 9.00 3.45
N ASP A 231 -13.59 8.37 4.62
CA ASP A 231 -12.49 8.35 5.58
C ASP A 231 -11.67 7.06 5.43
N ALA A 232 -10.36 7.17 5.23
CA ALA A 232 -9.52 6.00 5.00
C ALA A 232 -9.23 5.18 6.26
N GLY A 233 -9.47 5.71 7.47
CA GLY A 233 -9.15 5.03 8.73
C GLY A 233 -7.63 4.90 9.03
N TYR A 234 -6.74 5.05 8.04
CA TYR A 234 -5.27 5.10 8.21
C TYR A 234 -4.84 6.24 9.12
N TYR A 235 -5.59 7.33 9.08
CA TYR A 235 -5.22 8.63 9.66
C TYR A 235 -5.74 8.83 11.08
N SER A 236 -5.97 7.74 11.81
CA SER A 236 -6.53 7.77 13.16
C SER A 236 -6.21 6.44 13.84
N ASP A 237 -6.05 6.43 15.16
CA ASP A 237 -5.81 5.22 15.97
C ASP A 237 -7.09 4.40 16.23
N LYS A 238 -8.27 5.04 16.21
CA LYS A 238 -9.57 4.38 16.42
C LYS A 238 -10.34 4.08 15.11
N GLY A 239 -9.98 4.76 14.02
CA GLY A 239 -10.63 4.64 12.73
C GLY A 239 -10.46 3.27 12.10
N VAL A 240 -11.55 2.75 11.51
CA VAL A 240 -11.54 1.50 10.75
C VAL A 240 -11.37 1.83 9.26
N LEU A 241 -10.64 0.98 8.54
CA LEU A 241 -10.50 1.07 7.09
C LEU A 241 -11.87 1.08 6.42
N THR A 242 -12.11 1.98 5.46
CA THR A 242 -13.36 1.97 4.70
C THR A 242 -13.27 1.09 3.47
N ARG A 243 -14.42 0.58 3.06
CA ARG A 243 -14.54 -0.18 1.81
C ARG A 243 -14.19 0.66 0.58
N ASP A 244 -14.50 1.96 0.63
CA ASP A 244 -14.18 2.90 -0.46
C ASP A 244 -12.67 3.11 -0.59
N PHE A 245 -11.92 3.10 0.51
CA PHE A 245 -10.45 3.15 0.45
C PHE A 245 -9.86 1.89 -0.18
N VAL A 246 -10.36 0.70 0.18
CA VAL A 246 -9.92 -0.56 -0.44
C VAL A 246 -10.22 -0.55 -1.94
N HIS A 247 -11.37 -0.02 -2.33
CA HIS A 247 -11.77 0.13 -3.73
C HIS A 247 -10.92 1.17 -4.47
N GLU A 248 -10.60 2.31 -3.84
CA GLU A 248 -9.66 3.27 -4.40
C GLU A 248 -8.27 2.67 -4.57
N ASN A 249 -7.82 1.79 -3.67
CA ASN A 249 -6.54 1.11 -3.84
C ASN A 249 -6.48 0.26 -5.11
N VAL A 250 -7.60 -0.30 -5.57
CA VAL A 250 -7.68 -1.00 -6.86
C VAL A 250 -7.23 -0.08 -8.02
N TYR A 251 -7.60 1.19 -7.98
CA TYR A 251 -7.16 2.16 -8.98
C TYR A 251 -5.64 2.40 -8.91
N PHE A 252 -5.05 2.48 -7.72
CA PHE A 252 -3.58 2.62 -7.60
C PHE A 252 -2.83 1.41 -8.08
N GLN A 253 -3.34 0.21 -7.80
CA GLN A 253 -2.78 -1.02 -8.34
C GLN A 253 -2.89 -1.08 -9.86
N LEU A 254 -4.00 -0.59 -10.43
CA LEU A 254 -4.15 -0.46 -11.87
C LEU A 254 -3.12 0.48 -12.49
N LEU A 255 -2.84 1.64 -11.86
CA LEU A 255 -1.77 2.53 -12.32
C LEU A 255 -0.40 1.86 -12.24
N CYS A 256 -0.13 1.09 -11.19
CA CYS A 256 1.14 0.36 -11.08
C CYS A 256 1.28 -0.72 -12.15
N PHE A 257 0.18 -1.39 -12.52
CA PHE A 257 0.16 -2.37 -13.62
C PHE A 257 0.37 -1.71 -15.00
N MET A 258 -0.23 -0.54 -15.23
CA MET A 258 0.06 0.24 -16.44
C MET A 258 1.54 0.61 -16.50
N ALA A 259 2.10 1.13 -15.41
CA ALA A 259 3.51 1.50 -15.33
C ALA A 259 4.45 0.31 -15.50
N SER A 260 4.16 -0.86 -14.92
CA SER A 260 5.02 -2.06 -15.09
C SER A 260 5.10 -2.55 -16.54
N THR A 261 4.08 -2.25 -17.35
CA THR A 261 4.08 -2.57 -18.77
C THR A 261 4.75 -1.47 -19.57
N TYR A 262 4.45 -0.21 -19.26
CA TYR A 262 4.93 0.94 -20.02
C TYR A 262 6.41 1.28 -19.78
N TYR A 263 6.92 1.00 -18.58
CA TYR A 263 8.32 1.25 -18.21
C TYR A 263 9.28 0.20 -18.77
N ASP A 264 8.76 -0.87 -19.37
CA ASP A 264 9.53 -1.86 -20.11
C ASP A 264 9.69 -1.40 -21.57
N SER A 265 10.92 -1.22 -22.03
CA SER A 265 11.22 -0.74 -23.39
C SER A 265 10.60 -1.63 -24.47
N GLY A 266 10.80 -2.95 -24.40
CA GLY A 266 10.29 -3.89 -25.41
C GLY A 266 8.76 -3.92 -25.49
N ARG A 267 8.08 -3.93 -24.34
CA ARG A 267 6.60 -3.87 -24.30
C ARG A 267 6.07 -2.53 -24.78
N ARG A 268 6.77 -1.43 -24.49
CA ARG A 268 6.42 -0.09 -24.99
C ARG A 268 6.55 -0.04 -26.52
N GLU A 269 7.61 -0.59 -27.09
CA GLU A 269 7.76 -0.72 -28.55
C GLU A 269 6.63 -1.55 -29.17
N CYS A 270 6.26 -2.67 -28.56
CA CYS A 270 5.09 -3.45 -28.96
C CYS A 270 3.82 -2.61 -28.94
N MET A 271 3.56 -1.84 -27.88
CA MET A 271 2.38 -0.95 -27.81
C MET A 271 2.40 0.10 -28.92
N ARG A 272 3.56 0.71 -29.20
CA ARG A 272 3.73 1.72 -30.25
C ARG A 272 3.62 1.14 -31.66
N SER A 273 3.81 -0.17 -31.84
CA SER A 273 3.74 -0.80 -33.16
C SER A 273 2.33 -0.93 -33.72
N ASN A 274 1.29 -0.82 -32.89
CA ASN A 274 -0.11 -1.04 -33.31
C ASN A 274 -1.06 0.05 -32.80
N LEU A 275 -2.14 0.31 -33.55
CA LEU A 275 -3.10 1.37 -33.22
C LEU A 275 -3.75 1.19 -31.83
N PRO A 276 -4.23 -0.01 -31.43
CA PRO A 276 -4.77 -0.21 -30.08
C PRO A 276 -3.77 0.11 -28.97
N GLY A 277 -2.50 -0.27 -29.14
CA GLY A 277 -1.43 -0.01 -28.19
C GLY A 277 -1.06 1.48 -28.11
N LYS A 278 -1.02 2.20 -29.23
CA LYS A 278 -0.86 3.67 -29.23
C LYS A 278 -1.99 4.38 -28.48
N LEU A 279 -3.24 3.95 -28.70
CA LEU A 279 -4.39 4.50 -27.96
C LEU A 279 -4.31 4.20 -26.46
N ALA A 280 -3.85 2.99 -26.11
CA ALA A 280 -3.61 2.61 -24.72
C ALA A 280 -2.49 3.45 -24.08
N GLU A 281 -1.37 3.68 -24.78
CA GLU A 281 -0.29 4.57 -24.34
C GLU A 281 -0.80 5.98 -24.06
N LEU A 282 -1.53 6.59 -25.00
CA LEU A 282 -2.10 7.93 -24.81
C LEU A 282 -3.03 8.00 -23.59
N LEU A 283 -3.87 6.98 -23.40
CA LEU A 283 -4.75 6.86 -22.24
C LEU A 283 -3.95 6.84 -20.92
N TYR A 284 -2.83 6.11 -20.89
CA TYR A 284 -2.03 5.90 -19.67
C TYR A 284 -1.18 7.11 -19.33
N VAL A 285 -0.56 7.71 -20.35
CA VAL A 285 0.36 8.84 -20.21
C VAL A 285 -0.41 10.12 -19.90
N PHE A 286 -1.53 10.38 -20.60
CA PHE A 286 -2.20 11.67 -20.52
C PHE A 286 -3.50 11.65 -19.74
N PHE A 287 -4.28 10.57 -19.80
CA PHE A 287 -5.65 10.56 -19.29
C PHE A 287 -5.98 9.59 -18.14
N PRO A 288 -5.03 9.07 -17.33
CA PRO A 288 -5.37 8.09 -16.31
C PRO A 288 -6.31 8.67 -15.25
N TYR A 289 -6.10 9.94 -14.88
CA TYR A 289 -6.91 10.63 -13.86
C TYR A 289 -8.22 11.24 -14.38
N VAL A 290 -8.41 11.30 -15.70
CA VAL A 290 -9.57 11.93 -16.33
C VAL A 290 -10.54 10.89 -16.84
N LEU A 291 -10.05 9.84 -17.51
CA LEU A 291 -10.87 8.81 -18.11
C LEU A 291 -11.08 7.62 -17.19
N ILE A 292 -10.07 7.23 -16.40
CA ILE A 292 -10.14 6.01 -15.57
C ILE A 292 -10.55 6.34 -14.13
N ARG A 293 -9.94 7.35 -13.50
CA ARG A 293 -10.24 7.72 -12.11
C ARG A 293 -11.72 7.93 -11.78
N PRO A 294 -12.58 8.51 -12.66
CA PRO A 294 -13.99 8.74 -12.33
C PRO A 294 -14.79 7.49 -11.98
N PHE A 295 -14.35 6.31 -12.42
CA PHE A 295 -15.01 5.05 -12.10
C PHE A 295 -14.79 4.60 -10.65
N PHE A 296 -13.81 5.17 -9.94
CA PHE A 296 -13.40 4.76 -8.60
C PHE A 296 -13.80 5.80 -7.56
N PRO A 297 -14.07 5.39 -6.31
CA PRO A 297 -14.38 6.32 -5.23
C PRO A 297 -13.20 7.25 -4.93
N LEU A 298 -13.50 8.45 -4.44
CA LEU A 298 -12.51 9.45 -4.01
C LEU A 298 -12.53 9.52 -2.48
N THR A 299 -11.54 8.92 -1.81
CA THR A 299 -11.35 9.20 -0.38
C THR A 299 -10.71 10.57 -0.22
N SER A 300 -11.26 11.40 0.66
CA SER A 300 -10.83 12.80 0.79
C SER A 300 -10.05 13.01 2.06
N PHE A 301 -8.76 13.29 1.90
CA PHE A 301 -7.87 13.76 2.97
C PHE A 301 -8.37 15.04 3.67
N SER A 302 -9.12 15.90 2.96
CA SER A 302 -9.63 17.13 3.59
C SER A 302 -10.74 16.83 4.60
N LYS A 303 -11.53 15.79 4.33
CA LYS A 303 -12.63 15.37 5.21
C LYS A 303 -12.13 14.57 6.41
N SER A 304 -11.03 13.82 6.25
CA SER A 304 -10.36 13.13 7.37
C SER A 304 -9.66 14.10 8.34
N THR A 305 -9.41 15.35 7.94
CA THR A 305 -8.78 16.35 8.83
C THR A 305 -9.80 17.09 9.70
N SER A 306 -10.99 17.42 9.19
CA SER A 306 -11.95 18.28 9.88
C SER A 306 -13.04 17.55 10.68
N ARG A 307 -13.41 16.31 10.31
CA ARG A 307 -14.52 15.58 10.95
C ARG A 307 -14.09 14.54 12.01
N GLN A 308 -12.79 14.40 12.27
CA GLN A 308 -12.22 13.30 13.05
C GLN A 308 -11.90 13.62 14.53
N LYS A 309 -12.44 14.70 15.13
CA LYS A 309 -12.14 15.04 16.53
C LYS A 309 -12.34 13.87 17.52
N ASN A 310 -13.28 12.96 17.24
CA ASN A 310 -13.57 11.81 18.11
C ASN A 310 -12.85 10.51 17.69
N SER A 311 -12.21 10.45 16.52
CA SER A 311 -11.54 9.23 16.07
C SER A 311 -10.06 9.17 16.49
N ARG A 312 -9.51 10.24 17.07
CA ARG A 312 -8.12 10.27 17.54
C ARG A 312 -8.04 10.30 19.05
N SER A 313 -7.06 9.61 19.63
CA SER A 313 -6.67 9.85 21.03
C SER A 313 -5.91 11.17 21.14
N SER A 314 -6.12 11.92 22.23
CA SER A 314 -5.49 13.23 22.48
C SER A 314 -3.98 13.21 22.26
N ASP A 315 -3.34 12.15 22.76
CA ASP A 315 -1.87 12.04 22.80
C ASP A 315 -1.27 11.80 21.42
N LEU A 316 -2.05 11.23 20.50
CA LEU A 316 -1.63 10.89 19.14
C LEU A 316 -2.19 11.84 18.08
N GLU A 317 -3.05 12.79 18.47
CA GLU A 317 -3.75 13.65 17.51
C GLU A 317 -2.76 14.41 16.62
N ARG A 318 -1.75 15.04 17.22
CA ARG A 318 -0.72 15.81 16.49
C ARG A 318 0.06 14.92 15.52
N PHE A 319 0.42 13.70 15.93
CA PHE A 319 1.14 12.75 15.09
C PHE A 319 0.34 12.39 13.84
N TYR A 320 -0.93 11.98 14.01
CA TYR A 320 -1.79 11.64 12.86
C TYR A 320 -2.11 12.86 11.99
N GLN A 321 -2.29 14.06 12.57
CA GLN A 321 -2.49 15.28 11.79
C GLN A 321 -1.29 15.58 10.89
N ILE A 322 -0.07 15.54 11.44
CA ILE A 322 1.17 15.78 10.67
C ILE A 322 1.32 14.70 9.60
N GLY A 323 1.23 13.42 9.99
CA GLY A 323 1.35 12.31 9.05
C GLY A 323 0.34 12.41 7.90
N THR A 324 -0.93 12.72 8.19
CA THR A 324 -1.96 12.89 7.14
C THR A 324 -1.63 14.01 6.17
N ARG A 325 -1.12 15.14 6.67
CA ARG A 325 -0.67 16.25 5.81
C ARG A 325 0.51 15.82 4.94
N MET A 326 1.47 15.09 5.50
CA MET A 326 2.61 14.55 4.75
C MET A 326 2.16 13.59 3.65
N VAL A 327 1.30 12.62 3.96
CA VAL A 327 0.76 11.69 2.95
C VAL A 327 0.03 12.44 1.85
N LYS A 328 -0.76 13.47 2.18
CA LYS A 328 -1.48 14.27 1.18
C LYS A 328 -0.53 15.02 0.25
N ILE A 329 0.52 15.66 0.78
CA ILE A 329 1.53 16.36 -0.01
C ILE A 329 2.25 15.37 -0.92
N PHE A 330 2.70 14.25 -0.35
CA PHE A 330 3.36 13.19 -1.08
C PHE A 330 2.48 12.65 -2.21
N TYR A 331 1.23 12.35 -1.92
CA TYR A 331 0.31 11.79 -2.89
C TYR A 331 0.08 12.74 -4.08
N LEU A 332 -0.03 14.05 -3.80
CA LEU A 332 -0.15 15.06 -4.85
C LEU A 332 1.14 15.16 -5.67
N TRP A 333 2.31 15.18 -5.01
CA TRP A 333 3.59 15.20 -5.68
C TRP A 333 3.80 13.95 -6.54
N ALA A 334 3.56 12.75 -6.00
CA ALA A 334 3.68 11.47 -6.69
C ALA A 334 2.74 11.40 -7.90
N LYS A 335 1.49 11.89 -7.78
CA LYS A 335 0.56 11.98 -8.92
C LYS A 335 1.15 12.74 -10.10
N TYR A 336 1.80 13.87 -9.87
CA TYR A 336 2.26 14.75 -10.95
C TYR A 336 3.70 14.44 -11.39
N PHE A 337 4.63 14.31 -10.47
CA PHE A 337 6.03 14.09 -10.81
C PHE A 337 6.34 12.62 -11.11
N LEU A 338 5.92 11.68 -10.25
CA LEU A 338 6.12 10.26 -10.56
C LEU A 338 5.12 9.75 -11.61
N GLY A 339 3.90 10.27 -11.58
CA GLY A 339 2.80 9.85 -12.44
C GLY A 339 2.85 10.48 -13.82
N PHE A 340 2.87 11.81 -13.94
CA PHE A 340 2.86 12.48 -15.24
C PHE A 340 4.26 12.76 -15.78
N HIS A 341 5.14 13.40 -15.01
CA HIS A 341 6.44 13.85 -15.50
C HIS A 341 7.33 12.70 -15.98
N ILE A 342 7.52 11.65 -15.15
CA ILE A 342 8.28 10.46 -15.57
C ILE A 342 7.64 9.80 -16.80
N GLN A 343 6.31 9.66 -16.84
CA GLN A 343 5.64 9.08 -18.01
C GLN A 343 5.85 9.92 -19.27
N TYR A 344 5.86 11.26 -19.16
CA TYR A 344 6.16 12.15 -20.27
C TYR A 344 7.62 12.03 -20.72
N MET A 345 8.57 11.94 -19.79
CA MET A 345 9.97 11.72 -20.14
C MET A 345 10.16 10.38 -20.88
N ILE A 346 9.47 9.33 -20.45
CA ILE A 346 9.48 8.03 -21.14
C ILE A 346 8.77 8.12 -22.50
N TYR A 347 7.66 8.86 -22.58
CA TYR A 347 6.92 9.05 -23.82
C TYR A 347 7.78 9.71 -24.91
N LEU A 348 8.54 10.73 -24.52
CA LEU A 348 9.47 11.44 -25.39
C LEU A 348 10.85 10.75 -25.53
N ASP A 349 11.02 9.55 -24.94
CA ASP A 349 12.29 8.81 -24.88
C ASP A 349 13.50 9.65 -24.38
N LEU A 350 13.26 10.54 -23.42
CA LEU A 350 14.27 11.42 -22.81
C LEU A 350 15.08 10.74 -21.68
N ILE A 351 14.63 9.58 -21.20
CA ILE A 351 15.34 8.85 -20.14
C ILE A 351 16.39 7.93 -20.75
N GLU A 352 17.65 8.26 -20.52
CA GLU A 352 18.76 7.39 -20.91
C GLU A 352 18.69 6.01 -20.22
N PRO A 353 19.16 4.93 -20.85
CA PRO A 353 19.11 3.57 -20.28
C PRO A 353 19.72 3.46 -18.88
N GLN A 354 20.83 4.17 -18.59
CA GLN A 354 21.42 4.22 -17.25
C GLN A 354 20.50 4.80 -16.17
N ASN A 355 19.63 5.74 -16.55
CA ASN A 355 18.71 6.41 -15.64
C ASN A 355 17.42 5.62 -15.45
N MET A 356 17.11 4.68 -16.35
CA MET A 356 15.96 3.77 -16.21
C MET A 356 16.05 2.92 -14.95
N LYS A 357 17.26 2.57 -14.49
CA LYS A 357 17.45 1.86 -13.21
C LYS A 357 16.84 2.64 -12.04
N ILE A 358 17.06 3.94 -11.99
CA ILE A 358 16.51 4.80 -10.93
C ILE A 358 14.98 4.83 -11.02
N VAL A 359 14.44 4.99 -12.22
CA VAL A 359 13.00 5.02 -12.47
C VAL A 359 12.34 3.70 -12.05
N HIS A 360 12.92 2.56 -12.42
CA HIS A 360 12.44 1.24 -12.04
C HIS A 360 12.54 1.00 -10.53
N GLY A 361 13.60 1.49 -9.87
CA GLY A 361 13.72 1.43 -8.42
C GLY A 361 12.64 2.23 -7.69
N VAL A 362 12.36 3.47 -8.15
CA VAL A 362 11.27 4.30 -7.60
C VAL A 362 9.91 3.64 -7.85
N PHE A 363 9.73 3.07 -9.04
CA PHE A 363 8.52 2.33 -9.40
C PHE A 363 8.29 1.13 -8.46
N LEU A 364 9.33 0.33 -8.21
CA LEU A 364 9.27 -0.82 -7.32
C LEU A 364 8.90 -0.40 -5.89
N LEU A 365 9.50 0.68 -5.36
CA LEU A 365 9.14 1.24 -4.05
C LEU A 365 7.68 1.71 -3.99
N ASN A 366 7.18 2.34 -5.06
CA ASN A 366 5.80 2.78 -5.15
C ASN A 366 4.82 1.60 -5.19
N LEU A 367 5.13 0.55 -5.95
CA LEU A 367 4.36 -0.68 -6.01
C LEU A 367 4.27 -1.35 -4.63
N GLY A 368 5.37 -1.37 -3.88
CA GLY A 368 5.40 -1.79 -2.48
C GLY A 368 4.50 -0.94 -1.60
N THR A 369 4.59 0.39 -1.71
CA THR A 369 3.78 1.34 -0.93
C THR A 369 2.27 1.16 -1.14
N CYS A 370 1.83 0.99 -2.40
CA CYS A 370 0.42 0.80 -2.74
C CYS A 370 -0.14 -0.54 -2.23
N SER A 371 0.64 -1.64 -2.29
CA SER A 371 0.15 -2.97 -1.89
C SER A 371 0.30 -3.23 -0.40
N LEU A 372 1.47 -2.91 0.17
CA LEU A 372 1.76 -3.14 1.59
C LEU A 372 0.88 -2.25 2.47
N GLY A 373 0.50 -1.06 2.04
CA GLY A 373 -0.40 -0.18 2.81
C GLY A 373 -1.73 -0.87 3.21
N VAL A 374 -2.38 -1.56 2.27
CA VAL A 374 -3.64 -2.29 2.56
C VAL A 374 -3.39 -3.52 3.44
N PHE A 375 -2.26 -4.19 3.26
CA PHE A 375 -1.87 -5.32 4.08
C PHE A 375 -1.62 -4.93 5.55
N LEU A 376 -0.83 -3.88 5.77
CA LEU A 376 -0.56 -3.30 7.09
C LEU A 376 -1.85 -2.94 7.82
N HIS A 377 -2.81 -2.38 7.09
CA HIS A 377 -4.14 -2.11 7.61
C HIS A 377 -4.90 -3.35 8.08
N THR A 378 -4.81 -4.44 7.32
CA THR A 378 -5.46 -5.70 7.67
C THR A 378 -4.86 -6.28 8.95
N LEU A 379 -3.54 -6.17 9.13
CA LEU A 379 -2.86 -6.57 10.37
C LEU A 379 -3.29 -5.73 11.56
N ARG A 380 -3.44 -4.42 11.37
CA ARG A 380 -3.99 -3.51 12.38
C ARG A 380 -5.43 -3.85 12.75
N PHE A 381 -6.30 -4.07 11.77
CA PHE A 381 -7.70 -4.43 11.98
C PHE A 381 -7.84 -5.71 12.81
N LYS A 382 -6.97 -6.69 12.57
CA LYS A 382 -6.88 -7.92 13.36
C LYS A 382 -6.24 -7.75 14.74
N LYS A 383 -5.88 -6.52 15.12
CA LYS A 383 -5.16 -6.19 16.37
C LYS A 383 -3.82 -6.92 16.51
N ILE A 384 -3.19 -7.29 15.39
CA ILE A 384 -1.88 -7.94 15.40
C ILE A 384 -0.77 -6.90 15.54
N LEU A 385 -0.91 -5.76 14.86
CA LEU A 385 0.01 -4.63 14.96
C LEU A 385 -0.67 -3.42 15.62
N PRO A 386 0.04 -2.70 16.51
CA PRO A 386 -0.46 -1.45 17.07
C PRO A 386 -0.70 -0.38 15.99
N PRO A 387 -1.76 0.45 16.09
CA PRO A 387 -2.07 1.49 15.11
C PRO A 387 -0.91 2.44 14.82
N LEU A 388 -0.22 2.89 15.88
CA LEU A 388 0.92 3.80 15.78
C LEU A 388 2.03 3.19 14.91
N PHE A 389 2.40 1.93 15.19
CA PHE A 389 3.43 1.22 14.44
C PHE A 389 3.03 1.03 12.97
N THR A 390 1.78 0.64 12.71
CA THR A 390 1.25 0.48 11.34
C THR A 390 1.32 1.78 10.53
N PHE A 391 0.97 2.92 11.15
CA PHE A 391 1.05 4.21 10.46
C PHE A 391 2.48 4.71 10.28
N SER A 392 3.34 4.52 11.28
CA SER A 392 4.78 4.84 11.15
C SER A 392 5.44 4.05 10.03
N LEU A 393 5.14 2.75 9.91
CA LEU A 393 5.68 1.93 8.83
C LEU A 393 5.17 2.38 7.46
N TYR A 394 3.90 2.79 7.37
CA TYR A 394 3.36 3.36 6.13
C TYR A 394 4.02 4.70 5.76
N LEU A 395 4.22 5.58 6.73
CA LEU A 395 4.97 6.83 6.53
C LEU A 395 6.41 6.56 6.12
N PHE A 396 7.05 5.54 6.69
CA PHE A 396 8.39 5.11 6.31
C PHE A 396 8.44 4.66 4.84
N LEU A 397 7.49 3.84 4.36
CA LEU A 397 7.44 3.42 2.96
C LEU A 397 7.27 4.60 2.00
N ILE A 398 6.39 5.55 2.37
CA ILE A 398 6.22 6.81 1.63
C ILE A 398 7.52 7.62 1.61
N TYR A 399 8.17 7.76 2.76
CA TYR A 399 9.42 8.50 2.87
C TYR A 399 10.57 7.82 2.11
N ALA A 400 10.64 6.49 2.11
CA ALA A 400 11.62 5.73 1.33
C ALA A 400 11.45 6.02 -0.17
N THR A 401 10.21 6.05 -0.67
CA THR A 401 9.92 6.46 -2.04
C THR A 401 10.36 7.91 -2.31
N PHE A 402 10.17 8.81 -1.33
CA PHE A 402 10.62 10.21 -1.45
C PHE A 402 12.13 10.38 -1.31
N SER A 403 12.81 9.49 -0.59
CA SER A 403 14.27 9.50 -0.50
C SER A 403 14.94 9.19 -1.84
N ALA A 404 14.17 8.64 -2.78
CA ALA A 404 14.58 8.49 -4.17
C ALA A 404 14.45 9.78 -5.00
N VAL A 405 13.76 10.83 -4.49
CA VAL A 405 13.54 12.11 -5.21
C VAL A 405 14.85 12.78 -5.64
N PRO A 406 15.90 12.91 -4.79
CA PRO A 406 17.14 13.55 -5.20
C PRO A 406 17.78 12.88 -6.43
N TYR A 407 17.60 11.57 -6.58
CA TYR A 407 18.14 10.82 -7.72
C TYR A 407 17.36 11.08 -9.02
N VAL A 408 16.06 11.39 -8.93
CA VAL A 408 15.25 11.84 -10.08
C VAL A 408 15.28 13.35 -10.28
N LEU A 409 15.77 14.12 -9.30
CA LEU A 409 15.83 15.59 -9.40
C LEU A 409 16.72 16.04 -10.55
N ASN A 410 17.84 15.33 -10.80
CA ASN A 410 18.67 15.60 -11.97
C ASN A 410 17.87 15.45 -13.26
N LEU A 411 17.03 14.42 -13.39
CA LEU A 411 16.15 14.25 -14.55
C LEU A 411 15.18 15.43 -14.71
N PHE A 412 14.67 15.96 -13.60
CA PHE A 412 13.75 17.09 -13.62
C PHE A 412 14.44 18.40 -14.02
N VAL A 413 15.66 18.63 -13.54
CA VAL A 413 16.46 19.82 -13.84
C VAL A 413 16.90 19.84 -15.30
N MET A 414 17.16 18.67 -15.90
CA MET A 414 17.55 18.56 -17.31
C MET A 414 16.40 18.90 -18.28
N HIS A 415 15.14 18.75 -17.85
CA HIS A 415 13.96 19.05 -18.68
C HIS A 415 13.02 20.06 -18.00
N PRO A 416 13.46 21.33 -17.84
CA PRO A 416 12.73 22.34 -17.09
C PRO A 416 11.37 22.69 -17.73
N LYS A 417 11.27 22.62 -19.06
CA LYS A 417 10.02 22.87 -19.80
C LYS A 417 8.96 21.84 -19.42
N LEU A 418 9.34 20.57 -19.33
CA LEU A 418 8.43 19.50 -18.92
C LEU A 418 8.03 19.60 -17.45
N CYS A 419 8.94 20.10 -16.60
CA CYS A 419 8.64 20.46 -15.22
C CYS A 419 7.59 21.56 -15.11
N LEU A 420 7.64 22.60 -15.97
CA LEU A 420 6.61 23.65 -16.01
C LEU A 420 5.24 23.10 -16.42
N VAL A 421 5.18 22.22 -17.44
CA VAL A 421 3.92 21.55 -17.84
C VAL A 421 3.32 20.75 -16.69
N THR A 422 4.17 20.00 -15.98
CA THR A 422 3.78 19.19 -14.82
C THR A 422 3.31 20.06 -13.65
N LEU A 423 4.04 21.15 -13.37
CA LEU A 423 3.71 22.11 -12.32
C LEU A 423 2.39 22.81 -12.62
N ALA A 424 2.13 23.16 -13.88
CA ALA A 424 0.83 23.69 -14.29
C ALA A 424 -0.30 22.70 -13.98
N GLY A 425 -0.13 21.41 -14.30
CA GLY A 425 -1.09 20.37 -13.93
C GLY A 425 -1.31 20.25 -12.42
N PHE A 426 -0.22 20.30 -11.65
CA PHE A 426 -0.25 20.30 -10.19
C PHE A 426 -1.03 21.50 -9.63
N LEU A 427 -0.80 22.70 -10.16
CA LEU A 427 -1.51 23.92 -9.76
C LEU A 427 -2.99 23.86 -10.15
N LEU A 428 -3.30 23.40 -11.37
CA LEU A 428 -4.67 23.26 -11.85
C LEU A 428 -5.47 22.23 -11.06
N ASN A 429 -4.82 21.23 -10.45
CA ASN A 429 -5.48 20.30 -9.54
C ASN A 429 -6.15 21.00 -8.33
N PHE A 430 -5.60 22.13 -7.87
CA PHE A 430 -6.19 22.88 -6.76
C PHE A 430 -7.52 23.55 -7.11
N THR A 431 -7.81 23.74 -8.41
CA THR A 431 -9.14 24.22 -8.85
C THR A 431 -10.25 23.22 -8.55
N ARG A 432 -9.90 21.93 -8.34
CA ARG A 432 -10.83 20.80 -8.17
C ARG A 432 -11.83 20.64 -9.33
N ASN A 433 -11.56 21.28 -10.48
CA ASN A 433 -12.42 21.20 -11.65
C ASN A 433 -11.87 20.15 -12.62
N ARG A 434 -12.61 19.03 -12.76
CA ARG A 434 -12.22 17.93 -13.64
C ARG A 434 -12.13 18.34 -15.11
N LYS A 435 -12.97 19.28 -15.56
CA LYS A 435 -12.96 19.76 -16.95
C LYS A 435 -11.68 20.52 -17.24
N ILE A 436 -11.24 21.39 -16.32
CA ILE A 436 -9.98 22.13 -16.45
C ILE A 436 -8.79 21.15 -16.48
N HIS A 437 -8.80 20.14 -15.61
CA HIS A 437 -7.75 19.11 -15.64
C HIS A 437 -7.77 18.29 -16.93
N ALA A 438 -8.95 18.00 -17.49
CA ALA A 438 -9.07 17.32 -18.79
C ALA A 438 -8.51 18.15 -19.94
N VAL A 439 -8.79 19.46 -19.95
CA VAL A 439 -8.21 20.42 -20.91
C VAL A 439 -6.69 20.45 -20.77
N TRP A 440 -6.15 20.45 -19.55
CA TRP A 440 -4.71 20.35 -19.34
C TRP A 440 -4.13 19.04 -19.87
N CYS A 441 -4.74 17.88 -19.57
CA CYS A 441 -4.29 16.59 -20.09
C CYS A 441 -4.25 16.58 -21.63
N PHE A 442 -5.30 17.10 -22.27
CA PHE A 442 -5.40 17.18 -23.73
C PHE A 442 -4.40 18.18 -24.32
N GLY A 443 -4.24 19.35 -23.68
CA GLY A 443 -3.26 20.35 -24.07
C GLY A 443 -1.82 19.82 -23.97
N SER A 444 -1.48 19.12 -22.88
CA SER A 444 -0.19 18.44 -22.72
C SER A 444 0.03 17.38 -23.81
N MET A 445 -0.99 16.57 -24.13
CA MET A 445 -0.90 15.59 -25.21
C MET A 445 -0.60 16.26 -26.55
N LEU A 446 -1.35 17.30 -26.93
CA LEU A 446 -1.09 18.01 -28.19
C LEU A 446 0.27 18.69 -28.21
N LEU A 447 0.69 19.26 -27.08
CA LEU A 447 1.97 19.95 -26.94
C LEU A 447 3.14 18.96 -27.09
N LEU A 448 3.04 17.77 -26.50
CA LEU A 448 4.09 16.75 -26.57
C LEU A 448 4.11 16.02 -27.91
N GLU A 449 2.96 15.85 -28.56
CA GLU A 449 2.86 15.13 -29.84
C GLU A 449 3.17 16.01 -31.06
N TYR A 450 2.76 17.28 -31.04
CA TYR A 450 2.81 18.17 -32.20
C TYR A 450 3.60 19.45 -31.96
N GLY A 451 4.05 19.70 -30.72
CA GLY A 451 4.85 20.87 -30.40
C GLY A 451 6.29 20.70 -30.88
N ASP A 452 6.77 21.66 -31.66
CA ASP A 452 8.18 21.77 -32.04
C ASP A 452 9.00 22.39 -30.89
N ILE A 453 9.01 21.68 -29.75
CA ILE A 453 9.71 22.08 -28.54
C ILE A 453 10.87 21.10 -28.32
N ASP A 454 12.08 21.63 -28.23
CA ASP A 454 13.23 20.90 -27.72
C ASP A 454 13.07 20.69 -26.20
N TRP A 455 12.73 19.47 -25.78
CA TRP A 455 12.10 19.18 -24.48
C TRP A 455 13.03 19.11 -23.27
#